data_AF-A0A165K3P3-F1
#
_entry.id   AF-A0A165K3P3-F1
#
_cell.length_a   1.000
_cell.length_b   1.000
_cell.length_c   1.000
_cell.angle_alpha   90.00
_cell.angle_beta   90.00
_cell.angle_gamma   90.00
#
_symmetry.space_group_name_H-M   'P 1'
#
loop_
_entity.id
_entity.type
_entity.pdbx_description
1 polymer ?
#
loop_
_entity_poly.entity_id
_entity_poly.type
_entity_poly.pdbx_seq_one_letter_code
_entity_poly.pdbx_strand_id
1 'polypeptide(L)'
;MTRTLALLATVFVLATGVFWGLKRIPVPQHAQPAQQQPDAQASHTHRPATESPGIAKPAFSDALANTSLSGTQVPGKLMTDSQGHLIANSSSKAIMDYFLSLSGEMPDATIRKLMEQWARQNAGAIAAADLLDLLDRYHHYRTAFASGDYAAHYSGNGDDDIRRKLQMRQQLRQETFGADTANTLFADEDRYDRFSLERHDIMTSDRSDEEKTAALRALRSTLPQALAKQYQQQYDLQHLPAREQSMKQEGASAEELYAFRQQQFGDAAALRLQSLEAERQAWRHRYQNYTQQRDQINHAALSSDDKKEQLDALRARLFNASEQQRAAALDRLN
;
A
#
# COMPACT_ATOMS: atom_id res chain seq x y z
N MET A 1 15.23 35.94 -9.03
CA MET A 1 14.46 34.98 -9.86
C MET A 1 15.18 33.65 -9.83
N THR A 2 14.85 32.82 -8.85
CA THR A 2 15.47 31.50 -8.67
C THR A 2 14.50 30.63 -7.87
N ARG A 3 14.06 29.55 -8.53
CA ARG A 3 13.72 28.23 -7.98
C ARG A 3 12.58 28.14 -6.95
N THR A 4 11.41 27.68 -7.42
CA THR A 4 10.49 26.82 -6.66
C THR A 4 9.91 25.74 -7.59
N LEU A 5 10.77 24.79 -7.97
CA LEU A 5 10.35 23.46 -8.41
C LEU A 5 10.47 22.54 -7.19
N ALA A 6 9.34 22.14 -6.62
CA ALA A 6 9.14 20.92 -5.82
C ALA A 6 7.93 21.13 -4.91
N LEU A 7 6.74 20.72 -5.35
CA LEU A 7 5.60 20.33 -4.50
C LEU A 7 4.47 19.75 -5.37
N LEU A 8 4.82 18.81 -6.26
CA LEU A 8 3.83 18.05 -7.04
C LEU A 8 3.85 16.54 -6.74
N ALA A 9 4.71 16.09 -5.82
CA ALA A 9 4.87 14.67 -5.52
C ALA A 9 4.15 14.19 -4.25
N THR A 10 3.67 15.09 -3.37
CA THR A 10 3.32 14.68 -2.00
C THR A 10 1.86 14.26 -1.77
N VAL A 11 0.94 14.51 -2.70
CA VAL A 11 -0.47 14.11 -2.53
C VAL A 11 -0.82 12.84 -3.32
N PHE A 12 -0.05 12.48 -4.34
CA PHE A 12 -0.34 11.29 -5.17
C PHE A 12 0.15 9.95 -4.58
N VAL A 13 1.11 10.02 -3.63
CA VAL A 13 1.69 8.81 -3.01
C VAL A 13 0.76 8.15 -1.99
N LEU A 14 -0.19 8.88 -1.38
CA LEU A 14 -1.03 8.31 -0.32
C LEU A 14 -2.16 7.41 -0.83
N ALA A 15 -2.65 7.60 -2.06
CA ALA A 15 -3.73 6.76 -2.61
C ALA A 15 -3.20 5.59 -3.47
N THR A 16 -2.06 5.75 -4.15
CA THR A 16 -1.48 4.69 -5.01
C THR A 16 -0.40 3.86 -4.29
N GLY A 17 0.35 4.46 -3.35
CA GLY A 17 1.42 3.78 -2.61
C GLY A 17 0.92 2.73 -1.61
N VAL A 18 -0.26 2.94 -1.03
CA VAL A 18 -0.85 1.96 -0.08
C VAL A 18 -1.32 0.70 -0.81
N PHE A 19 -1.68 0.78 -2.10
CA PHE A 19 -2.14 -0.37 -2.88
C PHE A 19 -0.99 -1.29 -3.35
N TRP A 20 0.24 -0.78 -3.47
CA TRP A 20 1.40 -1.55 -3.96
C TRP A 20 2.38 -2.02 -2.87
N GLY A 21 2.43 -1.35 -1.71
CA GLY A 21 3.45 -1.57 -0.68
C GLY A 21 3.39 -2.91 0.07
N LEU A 22 2.30 -3.69 -0.01
CA LEU A 22 2.12 -4.91 0.79
C LEU A 22 2.17 -6.23 0.00
N LYS A 23 2.36 -6.19 -1.33
CA LYS A 23 2.60 -7.41 -2.15
C LYS A 23 4.07 -7.86 -2.18
N ARG A 24 4.96 -7.21 -1.44
CA ARG A 24 6.39 -7.58 -1.35
C ARG A 24 6.81 -7.84 0.09
N ILE A 25 6.12 -8.76 0.78
CA ILE A 25 6.77 -9.50 1.86
C ILE A 25 7.33 -10.76 1.21
N PRO A 26 8.65 -10.87 0.99
CA PRO A 26 9.24 -12.13 0.60
C PRO A 26 8.93 -13.15 1.70
N VAL A 27 8.16 -14.18 1.35
CA VAL A 27 8.06 -15.38 2.19
C VAL A 27 9.46 -15.99 2.17
N PRO A 28 10.15 -16.14 3.31
CA PRO A 28 11.38 -16.92 3.33
C PRO A 28 11.02 -18.34 2.89
N GLN A 29 11.46 -18.71 1.68
CA GLN A 29 11.43 -20.09 1.22
C GLN A 29 12.25 -20.90 2.21
N HIS A 30 11.59 -21.82 2.90
CA HIS A 30 12.30 -22.83 3.69
C HIS A 30 13.19 -23.61 2.73
N ALA A 31 14.47 -23.74 3.09
CA ALA A 31 15.42 -24.57 2.38
C ALA A 31 14.87 -26.00 2.31
N GLN A 32 14.54 -26.46 1.09
CA GLN A 32 14.29 -27.86 0.84
C GLN A 32 15.62 -28.63 1.00
N PRO A 33 15.64 -29.78 1.69
CA PRO A 33 16.87 -30.57 1.83
C PRO A 33 17.33 -31.06 0.46
N ALA A 34 18.65 -30.97 0.23
CA ALA A 34 19.31 -31.49 -0.94
C ALA A 34 19.00 -32.99 -1.12
N GLN A 35 18.32 -33.34 -2.22
CA GLN A 35 18.28 -34.72 -2.71
C GLN A 35 19.33 -34.88 -3.81
N GLN A 36 20.21 -35.84 -3.57
CA GLN A 36 21.31 -36.26 -4.42
C GLN A 36 20.80 -36.72 -5.79
N GLN A 37 21.42 -36.23 -6.85
CA GLN A 37 21.30 -36.72 -8.23
C GLN A 37 22.23 -37.91 -8.43
N PRO A 38 21.75 -39.07 -8.90
CA PRO A 38 22.57 -40.02 -9.62
C PRO A 38 22.46 -39.75 -11.13
N ASP A 39 23.62 -39.78 -11.80
CA ASP A 39 23.78 -39.74 -13.24
C ASP A 39 22.94 -40.83 -13.94
N ALA A 40 22.19 -40.43 -14.97
CA ALA A 40 21.74 -41.34 -16.03
C ALA A 40 21.53 -40.56 -17.34
N GLN A 41 22.43 -40.80 -18.29
CA GLN A 41 22.29 -40.46 -19.70
C GLN A 41 21.16 -41.31 -20.33
N ALA A 42 20.23 -40.68 -21.05
CA ALA A 42 19.56 -41.30 -22.21
C ALA A 42 18.73 -40.30 -23.04
N SER A 43 19.16 -40.14 -24.29
CA SER A 43 18.34 -40.17 -25.51
C SER A 43 17.33 -39.05 -25.79
N HIS A 44 17.65 -38.32 -26.86
CA HIS A 44 16.78 -37.46 -27.66
C HIS A 44 15.47 -38.16 -28.08
N THR A 45 14.35 -37.43 -28.01
CA THR A 45 13.26 -37.57 -28.98
C THR A 45 12.59 -36.22 -29.19
N HIS A 46 12.69 -35.73 -30.42
CA HIS A 46 12.06 -34.52 -30.92
C HIS A 46 10.57 -34.83 -31.20
N ARG A 47 9.64 -34.03 -30.67
CA ARG A 47 8.25 -33.98 -31.17
C ARG A 47 7.71 -32.55 -31.02
N PRO A 48 6.97 -32.01 -32.01
CA PRO A 48 6.79 -30.57 -32.16
C PRO A 48 5.86 -29.99 -31.10
N ALA A 49 6.16 -28.75 -30.74
CA ALA A 49 5.32 -27.90 -29.92
C ALA A 49 3.97 -27.67 -30.59
N THR A 50 2.90 -27.95 -29.85
CA THR A 50 1.57 -27.41 -30.16
C THR A 50 1.62 -25.92 -29.83
N GLU A 51 1.70 -25.08 -30.85
CA GLU A 51 1.62 -23.63 -30.74
C GLU A 51 0.21 -23.24 -30.25
N SER A 52 0.14 -22.74 -29.01
CA SER A 52 -0.96 -21.87 -28.58
C SER A 52 -0.69 -20.46 -29.12
N PRO A 53 -1.67 -19.77 -29.75
CA PRO A 53 -1.44 -18.45 -30.32
C PRO A 53 -1.32 -17.39 -29.23
N GLY A 54 -0.09 -17.08 -28.84
CA GLY A 54 0.27 -15.94 -27.99
C GLY A 54 0.27 -14.65 -28.82
N ILE A 55 -0.80 -13.89 -28.70
CA ILE A 55 -1.02 -12.58 -29.33
C ILE A 55 0.12 -11.59 -28.95
N ALA A 56 0.61 -10.86 -29.95
CA ALA A 56 1.79 -9.99 -29.92
C ALA A 56 1.90 -9.03 -28.71
N LYS A 57 2.75 -9.36 -27.74
CA LYS A 57 3.19 -8.54 -26.58
C LYS A 57 4.48 -7.70 -26.71
N PRO A 58 5.39 -7.85 -27.70
CA PRO A 58 6.73 -7.26 -27.60
C PRO A 58 6.75 -5.73 -27.71
N ALA A 59 6.07 -5.14 -28.70
CA ALA A 59 6.21 -3.71 -29.01
C ALA A 59 5.85 -2.74 -27.87
N PHE A 60 4.84 -3.07 -27.06
CA PHE A 60 4.42 -2.23 -25.93
C PHE A 60 5.39 -2.32 -24.73
N SER A 61 5.85 -3.53 -24.41
CA SER A 61 6.80 -3.74 -23.32
C SER A 61 8.16 -3.13 -23.64
N ASP A 62 8.60 -3.24 -24.90
CA ASP A 62 9.86 -2.68 -25.37
C ASP A 62 9.86 -1.15 -25.29
N ALA A 63 8.73 -0.51 -25.61
CA ALA A 63 8.56 0.94 -25.51
C ALA A 63 8.67 1.47 -24.07
N LEU A 64 8.37 0.64 -23.06
CA LEU A 64 8.46 1.00 -21.64
C LEU A 64 9.77 0.57 -20.97
N ALA A 65 10.63 -0.20 -21.65
CA ALA A 65 11.78 -0.86 -21.02
C ALA A 65 12.76 0.12 -20.34
N ASN A 66 12.88 1.34 -20.90
CA ASN A 66 13.79 2.38 -20.43
C ASN A 66 13.08 3.54 -19.69
N THR A 67 11.84 3.35 -19.24
CA THR A 67 11.06 4.38 -18.54
C THR A 67 10.83 4.00 -17.07
N SER A 68 10.31 4.92 -16.27
CA SER A 68 9.86 4.66 -14.90
C SER A 68 8.77 3.60 -14.80
N LEU A 69 8.09 3.28 -15.91
CA LEU A 69 7.05 2.26 -16.00
C LEU A 69 7.59 0.88 -16.41
N SER A 70 8.91 0.71 -16.53
CA SER A 70 9.52 -0.57 -16.86
C SER A 70 9.07 -1.69 -15.90
N GLY A 71 8.61 -2.81 -16.46
CA GLY A 71 8.10 -3.96 -15.70
C GLY A 71 6.73 -3.78 -15.03
N THR A 72 6.05 -2.66 -15.27
CA THR A 72 4.70 -2.41 -14.77
C THR A 72 3.62 -2.86 -15.78
N GLN A 73 2.36 -2.88 -15.34
CA GLN A 73 1.20 -3.22 -16.16
C GLN A 73 0.23 -2.05 -16.13
N VAL A 74 -0.44 -1.80 -17.26
CA VAL A 74 -1.49 -0.78 -17.35
C VAL A 74 -2.60 -1.10 -16.34
N PRO A 75 -3.01 -0.14 -15.50
CA PRO A 75 -3.95 -0.40 -14.41
C PRO A 75 -5.39 -0.50 -14.95
N GLY A 76 -5.94 -1.70 -14.96
CA GLY A 76 -7.35 -1.94 -15.28
C GLY A 76 -7.61 -2.26 -16.75
N LYS A 77 -8.86 -2.05 -17.18
CA LYS A 77 -9.34 -2.34 -18.53
C LYS A 77 -10.26 -1.23 -18.99
N LEU A 78 -10.25 -0.94 -20.29
CA LEU A 78 -11.27 -0.10 -20.91
C LEU A 78 -12.55 -0.92 -21.06
N MET A 79 -13.69 -0.28 -20.78
CA MET A 79 -15.01 -0.89 -20.96
C MET A 79 -15.68 -0.24 -22.16
N THR A 80 -16.43 -1.01 -22.94
CA THR A 80 -17.15 -0.51 -24.10
C THR A 80 -18.62 -0.88 -24.05
N ASP A 81 -19.45 -0.06 -24.68
CA ASP A 81 -20.86 -0.41 -24.92
C ASP A 81 -21.01 -1.39 -26.10
N SER A 82 -22.26 -1.69 -26.48
CA SER A 82 -22.57 -2.59 -27.60
C SER A 82 -22.14 -2.08 -28.97
N GLN A 83 -21.83 -0.79 -29.09
CA GLN A 83 -21.41 -0.12 -30.32
C GLN A 83 -19.89 0.05 -30.38
N GLY A 84 -19.18 -0.34 -29.31
CA GLY A 84 -17.72 -0.22 -29.20
C GLY A 84 -17.25 1.15 -28.72
N HIS A 85 -18.15 2.02 -28.25
CA HIS A 85 -17.80 3.29 -27.64
C HIS A 85 -17.29 3.10 -26.22
N LEU A 86 -16.36 3.95 -25.79
CA LEU A 86 -15.79 3.91 -24.46
C LEU A 86 -16.84 4.27 -23.40
N ILE A 87 -17.02 3.40 -22.41
CA ILE A 87 -17.74 3.72 -21.16
C ILE A 87 -16.73 4.30 -20.18
N ALA A 88 -16.67 5.63 -20.08
CA ALA A 88 -15.77 6.33 -19.18
C ALA A 88 -16.05 5.97 -17.71
N ASN A 89 -14.99 5.63 -16.98
CA ASN A 89 -15.04 5.23 -15.57
C ASN A 89 -13.68 5.44 -14.87
N SER A 90 -13.58 5.15 -13.57
CA SER A 90 -12.32 5.25 -12.81
C SER A 90 -11.14 4.50 -13.44
N SER A 91 -11.37 3.37 -14.14
CA SER A 91 -10.31 2.65 -14.86
C SER A 91 -9.79 3.45 -16.05
N SER A 92 -10.67 4.13 -16.78
CA SER A 92 -10.27 5.02 -17.89
C SER A 92 -9.36 6.14 -17.39
N LYS A 93 -9.70 6.75 -16.25
CA LYS A 93 -8.85 7.75 -15.59
C LYS A 93 -7.50 7.17 -15.17
N ALA A 94 -7.49 6.02 -14.50
CA ALA A 94 -6.26 5.37 -14.06
C ALA A 94 -5.32 5.02 -15.23
N ILE A 95 -5.88 4.60 -16.37
CA ILE A 95 -5.13 4.35 -17.60
C ILE A 95 -4.52 5.66 -18.13
N MET A 96 -5.30 6.75 -18.21
CA MET A 96 -4.77 8.05 -18.62
C MET A 96 -3.65 8.52 -17.70
N ASP A 97 -3.85 8.44 -16.38
CA ASP A 97 -2.85 8.82 -15.37
C ASP A 97 -1.56 7.98 -15.50
N TYR A 98 -1.69 6.68 -15.77
CA TYR A 98 -0.55 5.78 -16.00
C TYR A 98 0.30 6.26 -17.17
N PHE A 99 -0.29 6.51 -18.34
CA PHE A 99 0.49 6.98 -19.49
C PHE A 99 1.02 8.40 -19.30
N LEU A 100 0.25 9.29 -18.67
CA LEU A 100 0.69 10.66 -18.37
C LEU A 100 1.81 10.71 -17.33
N SER A 101 2.07 9.64 -16.58
CA SER A 101 3.24 9.57 -15.70
C SER A 101 4.57 9.55 -16.46
N LEU A 102 4.55 9.24 -17.77
CA LEU A 102 5.71 9.31 -18.67
C LEU A 102 6.03 10.74 -19.12
N SER A 103 5.20 11.73 -18.79
CA SER A 103 5.46 13.12 -19.14
C SER A 103 6.79 13.59 -18.55
N GLY A 104 7.65 14.12 -19.43
CA GLY A 104 9.02 14.52 -19.09
C GLY A 104 10.08 13.44 -19.34
N GLU A 105 9.68 12.17 -19.45
CA GLU A 105 10.55 11.06 -19.90
C GLU A 105 10.42 10.82 -21.41
N MET A 106 9.25 11.11 -21.98
CA MET A 106 8.96 10.99 -23.41
C MET A 106 8.21 12.20 -23.93
N PRO A 107 8.30 12.51 -25.24
CA PRO A 107 7.47 13.54 -25.87
C PRO A 107 5.98 13.19 -25.77
N ASP A 108 5.13 14.19 -25.51
CA ASP A 108 3.68 13.99 -25.36
C ASP A 108 3.02 13.32 -26.58
N ALA A 109 3.49 13.65 -27.78
CA ALA A 109 3.03 13.00 -29.02
C ALA A 109 3.31 11.50 -29.05
N THR A 110 4.43 11.07 -28.44
CA THR A 110 4.81 9.65 -28.32
C THR A 110 3.94 8.94 -27.29
N ILE A 111 3.72 9.58 -26.13
CA ILE A 111 2.82 9.08 -25.07
C ILE A 111 1.42 8.85 -25.63
N ARG A 112 0.89 9.85 -26.37
CA ARG A 112 -0.41 9.77 -27.02
C ARG A 112 -0.52 8.60 -28.00
N LYS A 113 0.48 8.39 -28.86
CA LYS A 113 0.52 7.26 -29.79
C LYS A 113 0.59 5.91 -29.08
N LEU A 114 1.38 5.81 -28.00
CA LEU A 114 1.52 4.59 -27.23
C LEU A 114 0.19 4.21 -26.54
N MET A 115 -0.49 5.20 -25.95
CA MET A 115 -1.83 5.02 -25.36
C MET A 115 -2.84 4.59 -26.43
N GLU A 116 -2.86 5.25 -27.58
CA GLU A 116 -3.75 4.90 -28.70
C GLU A 116 -3.53 3.46 -29.15
N GLN A 117 -2.28 3.07 -29.40
CA GLN A 117 -1.95 1.73 -29.86
C GLN A 117 -2.39 0.68 -28.83
N TRP A 118 -2.13 0.92 -27.55
CA TRP A 118 -2.57 0.04 -26.47
C TRP A 118 -4.10 -0.03 -26.42
N ALA A 119 -4.80 1.10 -26.45
CA ALA A 119 -6.26 1.15 -26.40
C ALA A 119 -6.90 0.43 -27.60
N ARG A 120 -6.37 0.60 -28.82
CA ARG A 120 -6.83 -0.09 -30.03
C ARG A 120 -6.74 -1.61 -29.89
N GLN A 121 -5.64 -2.10 -29.32
CA GLN A 121 -5.42 -3.52 -29.11
C GLN A 121 -6.34 -4.12 -28.02
N ASN A 122 -6.72 -3.32 -27.01
CA ASN A 122 -7.46 -3.81 -25.85
C ASN A 122 -8.97 -3.55 -25.92
N ALA A 123 -9.42 -2.57 -26.69
CA ALA A 123 -10.83 -2.13 -26.74
C ALA A 123 -11.33 -1.74 -28.14
N GLY A 124 -10.49 -1.82 -29.18
CA GLY A 124 -10.87 -1.50 -30.55
C GLY A 124 -10.68 -0.03 -30.92
N ALA A 125 -10.88 0.27 -32.21
CA ALA A 125 -10.58 1.57 -32.81
C ALA A 125 -11.48 2.71 -32.29
N ILE A 126 -12.76 2.43 -32.05
CA ILE A 126 -13.75 3.43 -31.61
C ILE A 126 -13.43 3.86 -30.18
N ALA A 127 -13.33 2.92 -29.24
CA ALA A 127 -12.95 3.21 -27.86
C ALA A 127 -11.58 3.89 -27.72
N ALA A 128 -10.62 3.58 -28.59
CA ALA A 128 -9.33 4.27 -28.61
C ALA A 128 -9.47 5.75 -29.01
N ALA A 129 -10.30 6.06 -30.01
CA ALA A 129 -10.59 7.44 -30.37
C ALA A 129 -11.32 8.18 -29.25
N ASP A 130 -12.32 7.55 -28.62
CA ASP A 130 -13.05 8.12 -27.49
C ASP A 130 -12.13 8.39 -26.28
N LEU A 131 -11.18 7.48 -26.00
CA LEU A 131 -10.18 7.66 -24.94
C LEU A 131 -9.29 8.88 -25.20
N LEU A 132 -8.89 9.10 -26.45
CA LEU A 132 -8.06 10.24 -26.83
C LEU A 132 -8.83 11.57 -26.73
N ASP A 133 -10.12 11.59 -27.07
CA ASP A 133 -10.97 12.76 -26.84
C ASP A 133 -11.16 13.03 -25.34
N LEU A 134 -11.36 11.98 -24.55
CA LEU A 134 -11.41 12.07 -23.09
C LEU A 134 -10.10 12.60 -22.50
N LEU A 135 -8.96 12.20 -23.07
CA LEU A 135 -7.62 12.67 -22.68
C LEU A 135 -7.46 14.19 -22.87
N ASP A 136 -7.98 14.74 -23.96
CA ASP A 136 -7.90 16.18 -24.23
C ASP A 136 -8.71 16.98 -23.20
N ARG A 137 -9.93 16.52 -22.91
CA ARG A 137 -10.76 17.08 -21.82
C ARG A 137 -10.07 16.93 -20.46
N TYR A 138 -9.39 15.80 -20.24
CA TYR A 138 -8.64 15.56 -19.01
C TYR A 138 -7.44 16.49 -18.84
N HIS A 139 -6.72 16.79 -19.92
CA HIS A 139 -5.64 17.77 -19.89
C HIS A 139 -6.15 19.19 -19.58
N HIS A 140 -7.30 19.56 -20.17
CA HIS A 140 -7.97 20.83 -19.85
C HIS A 140 -8.32 20.91 -18.35
N TYR A 141 -8.98 19.87 -17.82
CA TYR A 141 -9.28 19.77 -16.39
C TYR A 141 -8.03 19.91 -15.52
N ARG A 142 -6.94 19.19 -15.82
CA ARG A 142 -5.69 19.25 -15.04
C ARG A 142 -5.07 20.65 -15.05
N THR A 143 -5.14 21.34 -16.17
CA THR A 143 -4.63 22.71 -16.31
C THR A 143 -5.47 23.69 -15.50
N ALA A 144 -6.80 23.64 -15.65
CA ALA A 144 -7.72 24.45 -14.87
C ALA A 144 -7.55 24.21 -13.36
N PHE A 145 -7.48 22.93 -12.96
CA PHE A 145 -7.25 22.53 -11.57
C PHE A 145 -5.92 23.08 -11.01
N ALA A 146 -4.83 23.01 -11.78
CA ALA A 146 -3.51 23.50 -11.34
C ALA A 146 -3.45 25.03 -11.25
N SER A 147 -4.23 25.74 -12.07
CA SER A 147 -4.28 27.20 -12.09
C SER A 147 -5.23 27.82 -11.05
N GLY A 148 -6.15 27.02 -10.51
CA GLY A 148 -7.16 27.48 -9.57
C GLY A 148 -6.90 27.08 -8.12
N ASP A 149 -7.73 27.60 -7.22
CA ASP A 149 -7.67 27.31 -5.79
C ASP A 149 -8.59 26.15 -5.42
N TYR A 150 -8.25 24.96 -5.92
CA TYR A 150 -9.01 23.71 -5.73
C TYR A 150 -8.33 22.72 -4.78
N ALA A 151 -7.11 23.02 -4.33
CA ALA A 151 -6.38 22.21 -3.37
C ALA A 151 -6.82 22.58 -1.95
N ALA A 152 -7.38 21.61 -1.22
CA ALA A 152 -7.66 21.77 0.20
C ALA A 152 -6.34 21.95 0.95
N HIS A 153 -6.19 23.11 1.60
CA HIS A 153 -5.08 23.37 2.51
C HIS A 153 -5.64 23.37 3.92
N TYR A 154 -4.96 22.68 4.85
CA TYR A 154 -5.30 22.77 6.26
C TYR A 154 -4.85 24.14 6.80
N SER A 155 -5.58 25.20 6.47
CA SER A 155 -5.22 26.59 6.78
C SER A 155 -5.86 27.10 8.08
N GLY A 156 -6.21 26.20 9.00
CA GLY A 156 -6.75 26.55 10.32
C GLY A 156 -8.25 26.91 10.36
N ASN A 157 -8.95 26.89 9.23
CA ASN A 157 -10.40 27.16 9.14
C ASN A 157 -11.30 25.93 9.41
N GLY A 158 -10.72 24.79 9.80
CA GLY A 158 -11.46 23.55 10.08
C GLY A 158 -12.00 22.83 8.83
N ASP A 159 -12.91 21.88 9.05
CA ASP A 159 -13.43 20.95 8.03
C ASP A 159 -14.26 21.63 6.93
N ASP A 160 -14.79 22.82 7.19
CA ASP A 160 -15.64 23.58 6.26
C ASP A 160 -14.87 24.02 5.00
N ASP A 161 -13.57 24.29 5.11
CA ASP A 161 -12.74 24.60 3.93
C ASP A 161 -12.58 23.37 3.04
N ILE A 162 -12.31 22.20 3.64
CA ILE A 162 -12.16 20.94 2.91
C ILE A 162 -13.44 20.62 2.12
N ARG A 163 -14.61 20.70 2.77
CA ARG A 163 -15.91 20.44 2.13
C ARG A 163 -16.16 21.40 0.97
N ARG A 164 -15.89 22.69 1.15
CA ARG A 164 -16.02 23.71 0.10
C ARG A 164 -15.11 23.40 -1.09
N LYS A 165 -13.85 23.07 -0.85
CA LYS A 165 -12.88 22.74 -1.91
C LYS A 165 -13.27 21.49 -2.69
N LEU A 166 -13.79 20.47 -2.02
CA LEU A 166 -14.34 19.27 -2.66
C LEU A 166 -15.53 19.61 -3.57
N GLN A 167 -16.45 20.46 -3.10
CA GLN A 167 -17.58 20.92 -3.92
C GLN A 167 -17.12 21.71 -5.15
N MET A 168 -16.18 22.65 -4.99
CA MET A 168 -15.61 23.40 -6.12
C MET A 168 -14.93 22.48 -7.14
N ARG A 169 -14.21 21.46 -6.67
CA ARG A 169 -13.58 20.45 -7.53
C ARG A 169 -14.63 19.63 -8.28
N GLN A 170 -15.72 19.23 -7.62
CA GLN A 170 -16.82 18.52 -8.26
C GLN A 170 -17.47 19.36 -9.35
N GLN A 171 -17.70 20.66 -9.09
CA GLN A 171 -18.25 21.57 -10.08
C GLN A 171 -17.33 21.70 -11.31
N LEU A 172 -16.02 21.90 -11.11
CA LEU A 172 -15.06 21.95 -12.22
C LEU A 172 -15.09 20.68 -13.07
N ARG A 173 -15.21 19.50 -12.44
CA ARG A 173 -15.33 18.22 -13.16
C ARG A 173 -16.62 18.17 -13.97
N GLN A 174 -17.75 18.56 -13.39
CA GLN A 174 -19.04 18.57 -14.10
C GLN A 174 -19.03 19.53 -15.30
N GLU A 175 -18.43 20.72 -15.14
CA GLU A 175 -18.26 21.70 -16.22
C GLU A 175 -17.36 21.16 -17.34
N THR A 176 -16.32 20.39 -17.00
CA THR A 176 -15.37 19.87 -18.00
C THR A 176 -15.85 18.61 -18.72
N PHE A 177 -16.51 17.68 -18.01
CA PHE A 177 -16.83 16.34 -18.53
C PHE A 177 -18.33 16.10 -18.75
N GLY A 178 -19.19 16.98 -18.23
CA GLY A 178 -20.61 16.68 -18.01
C GLY A 178 -20.83 15.85 -16.75
N ALA A 179 -22.05 15.93 -16.18
CA ALA A 179 -22.36 15.32 -14.89
C ALA A 179 -22.15 13.79 -14.88
N ASP A 180 -22.65 13.07 -15.89
CA ASP A 180 -22.58 11.61 -15.93
C ASP A 180 -21.14 11.12 -16.05
N THR A 181 -20.38 11.65 -17.01
CA THR A 181 -18.96 11.31 -17.20
C THR A 181 -18.13 11.67 -15.97
N ALA A 182 -18.35 12.85 -15.37
CA ALA A 182 -17.62 13.25 -14.17
C ALA A 182 -17.88 12.26 -13.01
N ASN A 183 -19.14 11.90 -12.79
CA ASN A 183 -19.54 10.98 -11.71
C ASN A 183 -18.93 9.58 -11.88
N THR A 184 -18.80 9.07 -13.10
CA THR A 184 -18.21 7.75 -13.33
C THR A 184 -16.69 7.78 -13.38
N LEU A 185 -16.10 8.83 -13.97
CA LEU A 185 -14.65 8.98 -14.14
C LEU A 185 -13.91 9.19 -12.80
N PHE A 186 -14.55 9.87 -11.85
CA PHE A 186 -14.00 10.18 -10.52
C PHE A 186 -14.70 9.43 -9.37
N ALA A 187 -15.44 8.36 -9.68
CA ALA A 187 -16.25 7.63 -8.71
C ALA A 187 -15.44 7.07 -7.52
N ASP A 188 -14.18 6.70 -7.78
CA ASP A 188 -13.30 6.15 -6.74
C ASP A 188 -12.77 7.24 -5.81
N GLU A 189 -12.36 8.39 -6.37
CA GLU A 189 -11.96 9.57 -5.59
C GLU A 189 -13.11 10.08 -4.74
N ASP A 190 -14.31 10.25 -5.33
CA ASP A 190 -15.47 10.77 -4.60
C ASP A 190 -15.91 9.83 -3.47
N ARG A 191 -15.80 8.52 -3.70
CA ARG A 191 -16.04 7.51 -2.66
C ARG A 191 -15.00 7.63 -1.53
N TYR A 192 -13.73 7.81 -1.87
CA TYR A 192 -12.66 7.99 -0.88
C TYR A 192 -12.84 9.27 -0.06
N ASP A 193 -13.15 10.39 -0.71
CA ASP A 193 -13.35 11.68 -0.05
C ASP A 193 -14.53 11.61 0.92
N ARG A 194 -15.68 11.11 0.45
CA ARG A 194 -16.89 10.95 1.28
C ARG A 194 -16.63 10.04 2.47
N PHE A 195 -16.01 8.88 2.25
CA PHE A 195 -15.66 7.96 3.34
C PHE A 195 -14.72 8.61 4.36
N SER A 196 -13.74 9.39 3.90
CA SER A 196 -12.76 10.05 4.76
C SER A 196 -13.42 11.14 5.62
N LEU A 197 -14.31 11.93 5.03
CA LEU A 197 -15.09 12.95 5.75
C LEU A 197 -16.04 12.33 6.78
N GLU A 198 -16.83 11.33 6.39
CA GLU A 198 -17.74 10.66 7.31
C GLU A 198 -16.98 9.97 8.46
N ARG A 199 -15.81 9.37 8.17
CA ARG A 199 -14.93 8.82 9.20
C ARG A 199 -14.43 9.91 10.14
N HIS A 200 -14.03 11.07 9.60
CA HIS A 200 -13.61 12.21 10.40
C HIS A 200 -14.74 12.65 11.35
N ASP A 201 -15.94 12.88 10.82
CA ASP A 201 -17.13 13.29 11.59
C ASP A 201 -17.48 12.30 12.72
N ILE A 202 -17.32 10.99 12.46
CA ILE A 202 -17.52 9.98 13.50
C ILE A 202 -16.45 10.12 14.59
N MET A 203 -15.18 10.27 14.22
CA MET A 203 -14.08 10.33 15.17
C MET A 203 -14.10 11.60 16.03
N THR A 204 -14.49 12.74 15.47
CA THR A 204 -14.55 14.04 16.15
C THR A 204 -15.86 14.31 16.88
N SER A 205 -16.89 13.48 16.69
CA SER A 205 -18.15 13.60 17.43
C SER A 205 -18.02 13.29 18.93
N ASP A 206 -19.00 13.74 19.71
CA ASP A 206 -19.14 13.49 21.16
C ASP A 206 -19.64 12.07 21.52
N ARG A 207 -19.71 11.17 20.53
CA ARG A 207 -20.13 9.77 20.72
C ARG A 207 -19.19 9.01 21.67
N SER A 208 -19.73 8.00 22.37
CA SER A 208 -18.90 7.07 23.15
C SER A 208 -17.98 6.24 22.25
N ASP A 209 -16.96 5.61 22.83
CA ASP A 209 -16.03 4.76 22.06
C ASP A 209 -16.75 3.55 21.42
N GLU A 210 -17.76 3.00 22.10
CA GLU A 210 -18.60 1.93 21.57
C GLU A 210 -19.45 2.41 20.39
N GLU A 211 -20.07 3.58 20.51
CA GLU A 211 -20.86 4.19 19.45
C GLU A 211 -20.01 4.55 18.23
N LYS A 212 -18.81 5.11 18.44
CA LYS A 212 -17.84 5.36 17.37
C LYS A 212 -17.44 4.06 16.68
N THR A 213 -17.15 3.01 17.43
CA THR A 213 -16.81 1.69 16.89
C THR A 213 -17.93 1.12 16.02
N ALA A 214 -19.18 1.22 16.49
CA ALA A 214 -20.36 0.77 15.74
C ALA A 214 -20.57 1.60 14.46
N ALA A 215 -20.47 2.93 14.55
CA ALA A 215 -20.62 3.84 13.41
C ALA A 215 -19.52 3.61 12.35
N LEU A 216 -18.26 3.43 12.76
CA LEU A 216 -17.16 3.12 11.84
C LEU A 216 -17.35 1.76 11.15
N ARG A 217 -17.91 0.78 11.85
CA ARG A 217 -18.24 -0.53 11.25
C ARG A 217 -19.34 -0.39 10.19
N ALA A 218 -20.40 0.37 10.50
CA ALA A 218 -21.46 0.66 9.54
C ALA A 218 -20.91 1.42 8.32
N LEU A 219 -20.09 2.45 8.53
CA LEU A 219 -19.42 3.20 7.47
C LEU A 219 -18.59 2.28 6.55
N ARG A 220 -17.77 1.37 7.12
CA ARG A 220 -17.00 0.39 6.31
C ARG A 220 -17.88 -0.51 5.45
N SER A 221 -19.10 -0.84 5.89
CA SER A 221 -20.02 -1.68 5.12
C SER A 221 -20.60 -0.99 3.87
N THR A 222 -20.44 0.33 3.74
CA THR A 222 -20.80 1.09 2.54
C THR A 222 -19.78 0.95 1.40
N LEU A 223 -18.58 0.43 1.69
CA LEU A 223 -17.52 0.26 0.70
C LEU A 223 -17.72 -1.03 -0.11
N PRO A 224 -17.19 -1.10 -1.35
CA PRO A 224 -17.09 -2.35 -2.10
C PRO A 224 -16.41 -3.44 -1.27
N GLN A 225 -16.91 -4.67 -1.37
CA GLN A 225 -16.50 -5.78 -0.49
C GLN A 225 -14.98 -5.96 -0.37
N ALA A 226 -14.25 -5.86 -1.48
CA ALA A 226 -12.79 -5.98 -1.47
C ALA A 226 -12.12 -4.88 -0.63
N LEU A 227 -12.59 -3.65 -0.76
CA LEU A 227 -12.08 -2.50 -0.02
C LEU A 227 -12.49 -2.57 1.45
N ALA A 228 -13.76 -2.93 1.73
CA ALA A 228 -14.25 -3.14 3.09
C ALA A 228 -13.40 -4.19 3.84
N LYS A 229 -13.07 -5.31 3.18
CA LYS A 229 -12.20 -6.36 3.73
C LYS A 229 -10.80 -5.85 4.03
N GLN A 230 -10.21 -5.06 3.12
CA GLN A 230 -8.89 -4.47 3.35
C GLN A 230 -8.88 -3.55 4.57
N TYR A 231 -9.86 -2.65 4.68
CA TYR A 231 -9.99 -1.76 5.84
C TYR A 231 -10.20 -2.54 7.14
N GLN A 232 -11.00 -3.60 7.11
CA GLN A 232 -11.23 -4.45 8.27
C GLN A 232 -9.92 -5.12 8.73
N GLN A 233 -9.15 -5.71 7.81
CA GLN A 233 -7.86 -6.31 8.13
C GLN A 233 -6.87 -5.29 8.73
N GLN A 234 -6.82 -4.07 8.19
CA GLN A 234 -5.99 -3.00 8.73
C GLN A 234 -6.41 -2.61 10.15
N TYR A 235 -7.73 -2.47 10.37
CA TYR A 235 -8.30 -2.19 11.68
C TYR A 235 -7.94 -3.29 12.68
N ASP A 236 -8.16 -4.56 12.32
CA ASP A 236 -7.89 -5.69 13.20
C ASP A 236 -6.40 -5.79 13.57
N LEU A 237 -5.50 -5.54 12.62
CA LEU A 237 -4.06 -5.49 12.89
C LEU A 237 -3.67 -4.33 13.83
N GLN A 238 -4.25 -3.15 13.63
CA GLN A 238 -3.97 -1.98 14.46
C GLN A 238 -4.45 -2.18 15.90
N HIS A 239 -5.61 -2.81 16.10
CA HIS A 239 -6.22 -3.03 17.40
C HIS A 239 -5.82 -4.35 18.07
N LEU A 240 -5.10 -5.22 17.36
CA LEU A 240 -4.65 -6.52 17.86
C LEU A 240 -3.93 -6.44 19.21
N PRO A 241 -2.91 -5.58 19.42
CA PRO A 241 -2.17 -5.56 20.68
C PRO A 241 -3.04 -5.20 21.88
N ALA A 242 -3.94 -4.22 21.73
CA ALA A 242 -4.85 -3.79 22.80
C ALA A 242 -5.84 -4.91 23.14
N ARG A 243 -6.38 -5.59 22.11
CA ARG A 243 -7.31 -6.70 22.32
C ARG A 243 -6.64 -7.89 23.00
N GLU A 244 -5.45 -8.27 22.57
CA GLU A 244 -4.69 -9.35 23.22
C GLU A 244 -4.33 -9.01 24.66
N GLN A 245 -4.01 -7.75 24.95
CA GLN A 245 -3.73 -7.32 26.32
C GLN A 245 -4.96 -7.39 27.22
N SER A 246 -6.14 -6.97 26.74
CA SER A 246 -7.41 -7.12 27.47
C SER A 246 -7.74 -8.59 27.71
N MET A 247 -7.62 -9.46 26.70
CA MET A 247 -7.82 -10.90 26.87
C MET A 247 -6.88 -11.50 27.92
N LYS A 248 -5.60 -11.11 27.93
CA LYS A 248 -4.64 -11.56 28.96
C LYS A 248 -5.01 -11.08 30.36
N GLN A 249 -5.51 -9.85 30.49
CA GLN A 249 -5.99 -9.31 31.78
C GLN A 249 -7.26 -10.03 32.27
N GLU A 250 -8.09 -10.49 31.33
CA GLU A 250 -9.28 -11.32 31.59
C GLU A 250 -8.93 -12.79 31.88
N GLY A 251 -7.65 -13.18 31.83
CA GLY A 251 -7.17 -14.52 32.15
C GLY A 251 -7.17 -15.50 30.97
N ALA A 252 -7.27 -15.01 29.73
CA ALA A 252 -7.25 -15.87 28.55
C ALA A 252 -5.97 -16.71 28.45
N SER A 253 -6.15 -18.00 28.17
CA SER A 253 -5.11 -18.98 27.91
C SER A 253 -4.40 -18.74 26.56
N ALA A 254 -3.27 -19.41 26.37
CA ALA A 254 -2.55 -19.38 25.09
C ALA A 254 -3.37 -19.96 23.94
N GLU A 255 -4.24 -20.94 24.22
CA GLU A 255 -5.14 -21.56 23.25
C GLU A 255 -6.27 -20.61 22.83
N GLU A 256 -6.84 -19.86 23.77
CA GLU A 256 -7.86 -18.84 23.47
C GLU A 256 -7.29 -17.67 22.67
N LEU A 257 -6.06 -17.22 23.00
CA LEU A 257 -5.34 -16.24 22.18
C LEU A 257 -5.04 -16.77 20.77
N TYR A 258 -4.67 -18.04 20.64
CA TYR A 258 -4.45 -18.68 19.34
C TYR A 258 -5.74 -18.73 18.52
N ALA A 259 -6.85 -19.22 19.12
CA ALA A 259 -8.15 -19.32 18.47
C ALA A 259 -8.65 -17.94 17.99
N PHE A 260 -8.48 -16.91 18.82
CA PHE A 260 -8.78 -15.53 18.45
C PHE A 260 -7.98 -15.07 17.21
N ARG A 261 -6.65 -15.28 17.22
CA ARG A 261 -5.80 -14.93 16.06
C ARG A 261 -6.16 -15.71 14.81
N GLN A 262 -6.46 -17.00 14.96
CA GLN A 262 -6.84 -17.90 13.87
C GLN A 262 -8.15 -17.43 13.22
N GLN A 263 -9.14 -17.05 14.03
CA GLN A 263 -10.40 -16.52 13.54
C GLN A 263 -10.22 -15.22 12.72
N GLN A 264 -9.33 -14.34 13.16
CA GLN A 264 -9.12 -13.03 12.53
C GLN A 264 -8.22 -13.09 11.28
N PHE A 265 -7.12 -13.85 11.34
CA PHE A 265 -6.05 -13.79 10.35
C PHE A 265 -5.75 -15.13 9.67
N GLY A 266 -6.42 -16.21 10.08
CA GLY A 266 -6.17 -17.57 9.63
C GLY A 266 -5.00 -18.23 10.35
N ASP A 267 -4.90 -19.54 10.14
CA ASP A 267 -4.00 -20.45 10.87
C ASP A 267 -2.51 -20.08 10.72
N ALA A 268 -2.05 -19.88 9.48
CA ALA A 268 -0.66 -19.52 9.21
C ALA A 268 -0.23 -18.17 9.82
N ALA A 269 -1.17 -17.24 10.03
CA ALA A 269 -0.88 -15.99 10.72
C ALA A 269 -0.87 -16.17 12.24
N ALA A 270 -1.81 -16.95 12.78
CA ALA A 270 -1.87 -17.29 14.19
C ALA A 270 -0.58 -17.99 14.68
N LEU A 271 -0.07 -18.96 13.92
CA LEU A 271 1.19 -19.65 14.22
C LEU A 271 2.38 -18.69 14.23
N ARG A 272 2.48 -17.78 13.25
CA ARG A 272 3.54 -16.77 13.21
C ARG A 272 3.47 -15.81 14.39
N LEU A 273 2.27 -15.37 14.77
CA LEU A 273 2.06 -14.51 15.93
C LEU A 273 2.42 -15.23 17.24
N GLN A 274 2.13 -16.53 17.35
CA GLN A 274 2.51 -17.34 18.51
C GLN A 274 4.04 -17.50 18.62
N SER A 275 4.73 -17.81 17.52
CA SER A 275 6.20 -17.87 17.46
C SER A 275 6.82 -16.53 17.87
N LEU A 276 6.30 -15.44 17.31
CA LEU A 276 6.77 -14.08 17.63
C LEU A 276 6.61 -13.75 19.13
N GLU A 277 5.51 -14.17 19.76
CA GLU A 277 5.32 -13.97 21.21
C GLU A 277 6.34 -14.77 22.02
N ALA A 278 6.61 -16.03 21.64
CA ALA A 278 7.62 -16.85 22.30
C ALA A 278 9.03 -16.23 22.17
N GLU A 279 9.40 -15.75 20.99
CA GLU A 279 10.65 -15.04 20.74
C GLU A 279 10.75 -13.75 21.59
N ARG A 280 9.66 -12.99 21.70
CA ARG A 280 9.60 -11.79 22.55
C ARG A 280 9.74 -12.10 24.03
N GLN A 281 9.17 -13.21 24.49
CA GLN A 281 9.31 -13.66 25.89
C GLN A 281 10.75 -14.10 26.18
N ALA A 282 11.34 -14.91 25.30
CA ALA A 282 12.74 -15.33 25.41
C ALA A 282 13.69 -14.11 25.41
N TRP A 283 13.45 -13.14 24.53
CA TRP A 283 14.17 -11.87 24.50
C TRP A 283 14.05 -11.11 25.82
N ARG A 284 12.82 -10.92 26.33
CA ARG A 284 12.58 -10.21 27.60
C ARG A 284 13.32 -10.86 28.76
N HIS A 285 13.29 -12.19 28.86
CA HIS A 285 14.00 -12.92 29.90
C HIS A 285 15.53 -12.75 29.79
N ARG A 286 16.10 -12.87 28.58
CA ARG A 286 17.53 -12.61 28.34
C ARG A 286 17.90 -11.17 28.70
N TYR A 287 17.07 -10.20 28.35
CA TYR A 287 17.29 -8.79 28.63
C TYR A 287 17.20 -8.46 30.13
N GLN A 288 16.27 -9.06 30.87
CA GLN A 288 16.20 -8.92 32.33
C GLN A 288 17.44 -9.48 33.02
N ASN A 289 17.92 -10.65 32.60
CA ASN A 289 19.17 -11.22 33.09
C ASN A 289 20.37 -10.31 32.76
N TYR A 290 20.42 -9.81 31.52
CA TYR A 290 21.43 -8.82 31.10
C TYR A 290 21.42 -7.59 32.01
N THR A 291 20.27 -6.98 32.29
CA THR A 291 20.19 -5.77 33.13
C THR A 291 20.70 -6.02 34.55
N GLN A 292 20.41 -7.19 35.13
CA GLN A 292 20.90 -7.54 36.47
C GLN A 292 22.44 -7.66 36.49
N GLN A 293 23.04 -8.33 35.51
CA GLN A 293 24.50 -8.46 35.40
C GLN A 293 25.18 -7.13 35.06
N ARG A 294 24.58 -6.34 34.18
CA ARG A 294 25.03 -4.99 33.81
C ARG A 294 25.12 -4.10 35.05
N ASP A 295 24.09 -4.12 35.88
CA ASP A 295 24.04 -3.30 37.09
C ASP A 295 25.13 -3.73 38.10
N GLN A 296 25.44 -5.03 38.20
CA GLN A 296 26.56 -5.52 39.01
C GLN A 296 27.92 -4.98 38.51
N ILE A 297 28.16 -5.02 37.19
CA ILE A 297 29.38 -4.48 36.57
C ILE A 297 29.49 -2.96 36.82
N ASN A 298 28.37 -2.24 36.71
CA ASN A 298 28.34 -0.80 36.95
C ASN A 298 28.64 -0.41 38.40
N HIS A 299 28.22 -1.22 39.37
CA HIS A 299 28.50 -1.00 40.80
C HIS A 299 29.88 -1.50 41.25
N ALA A 300 30.59 -2.27 40.42
CA ALA A 300 31.93 -2.73 40.75
C ALA A 300 32.95 -1.57 40.78
N ALA A 301 33.97 -1.69 41.63
CA ALA A 301 35.08 -0.73 41.72
C ALA A 301 36.11 -0.95 40.58
N LEU A 302 35.62 -0.84 39.35
CA LEU A 302 36.38 -0.99 38.11
C LEU A 302 36.58 0.38 37.45
N SER A 303 37.61 0.51 36.61
CA SER A 303 37.79 1.69 35.76
C SER A 303 36.65 1.80 34.74
N SER A 304 36.45 2.99 34.15
CA SER A 304 35.43 3.18 33.11
C SER A 304 35.64 2.28 31.90
N ASP A 305 36.91 2.06 31.53
CA ASP A 305 37.29 1.27 30.36
C ASP A 305 37.05 -0.22 30.61
N ASP A 306 37.40 -0.71 31.80
CA ASP A 306 37.13 -2.10 32.21
C ASP A 306 35.62 -2.39 32.28
N LYS A 307 34.82 -1.44 32.79
CA LYS A 307 33.35 -1.58 32.80
C LYS A 307 32.82 -1.68 31.38
N LYS A 308 33.30 -0.81 30.47
CA LYS A 308 32.88 -0.82 29.07
C LYS A 308 33.20 -2.15 28.40
N GLU A 309 34.42 -2.66 28.57
CA GLU A 309 34.84 -3.94 27.99
C GLU A 309 33.99 -5.11 28.53
N GLN A 310 33.74 -5.17 29.84
CA GLN A 310 32.90 -6.21 30.44
C GLN A 310 31.44 -6.13 29.97
N LEU A 311 30.89 -4.93 29.78
CA LEU A 311 29.54 -4.74 29.24
C LEU A 311 29.44 -5.15 27.77
N ASP A 312 30.46 -4.85 26.97
CA ASP A 312 30.52 -5.25 25.56
C ASP A 312 30.63 -6.79 25.45
N ALA A 313 31.47 -7.42 26.28
CA ALA A 313 31.59 -8.88 26.36
C ALA A 313 30.29 -9.56 26.85
N LEU A 314 29.63 -8.97 27.85
CA LEU A 314 28.34 -9.44 28.36
C LEU A 314 27.26 -9.39 27.27
N ARG A 315 27.19 -8.30 26.50
CA ARG A 315 26.27 -8.18 25.34
C ARG A 315 26.60 -9.21 24.27
N ALA A 316 27.88 -9.41 23.94
CA ALA A 316 28.31 -10.39 22.95
C ALA A 316 27.95 -11.84 23.32
N ARG A 317 27.95 -12.15 24.63
CA ARG A 317 27.59 -13.48 25.15
C ARG A 317 26.08 -13.75 25.12
N LEU A 318 25.27 -12.75 25.43
CA LEU A 318 23.82 -12.94 25.63
C LEU A 318 22.98 -12.71 24.38
N PHE A 319 23.52 -12.01 23.39
CA PHE A 319 22.76 -11.49 22.26
C PHE A 319 23.47 -11.73 20.93
N ASN A 320 22.69 -12.02 19.88
CA ASN A 320 23.21 -12.02 18.51
C ASN A 320 23.50 -10.59 18.02
N ALA A 321 24.10 -10.44 16.84
CA ALA A 321 24.56 -9.14 16.35
C ALA A 321 23.45 -8.05 16.26
N SER A 322 22.24 -8.39 15.81
CA SER A 322 21.14 -7.41 15.73
C SER A 322 20.56 -7.08 17.11
N GLU A 323 20.50 -8.10 17.97
CA GLU A 323 20.07 -7.98 19.35
C GLU A 323 21.03 -7.13 20.21
N GLN A 324 22.34 -7.19 19.96
CA GLN A 324 23.34 -6.37 20.66
C GLN A 324 23.11 -4.87 20.40
N GLN A 325 22.81 -4.49 19.15
CA GLN A 325 22.48 -3.11 18.81
C GLN A 325 21.21 -2.64 19.53
N ARG A 326 20.20 -3.52 19.59
CA ARG A 326 18.96 -3.24 20.32
C ARG A 326 19.19 -3.06 21.82
N ALA A 327 19.96 -3.95 22.46
CA ALA A 327 20.29 -3.85 23.88
C ALA A 327 21.08 -2.56 24.18
N ALA A 328 22.09 -2.25 23.37
CA ALA A 328 22.88 -1.03 23.51
C ALA A 328 22.06 0.26 23.32
N ALA A 329 21.03 0.25 22.46
CA ALA A 329 20.12 1.37 22.31
C ALA A 329 19.20 1.53 23.54
N LEU A 330 18.68 0.43 24.09
CA LEU A 330 17.87 0.45 25.31
C LEU A 330 18.65 0.91 26.55
N ASP A 331 19.94 0.61 26.61
CA ASP A 331 20.84 1.10 27.67
C ASP A 331 21.08 2.61 27.63
N ARG A 332 20.85 3.28 26.49
CA ARG A 332 20.99 4.75 26.39
C ARG A 332 19.71 5.50 26.76
N LEU A 333 18.58 4.80 26.77
CA LEU A 333 17.26 5.37 27.05
C LEU A 333 16.89 5.29 28.54
N ASN A 334 17.53 4.38 29.28
CA ASN A 334 17.35 4.16 30.72
C ASN A 334 18.59 4.61 31.49
#